data_AF-A0A2Z4FHL1-F1
#
_entry.id   AF-A0A2Z4FHL1-F1
#
_cell.length_a   1.000
_cell.length_b   1.000
_cell.length_c   1.000
_cell.angle_alpha   90.00
_cell.angle_beta   90.00
_cell.angle_gamma   90.00
#
_symmetry.space_group_name_H-M   'P 1'
#
loop_
_entity.id
_entity.type
_entity.pdbx_description
1 polymer ?
#
loop_
_entity_poly.entity_id
_entity_poly.type
_entity_poly.pdbx_seq_one_letter_code
_entity_poly.pdbx_strand_id
1 'polypeptide(L)'
;MLATHSEALLALLAENAIEPEAQIERMNALVSALVGVEFEEDLRVNGRSIPLFVDQTCTPPKIRLHRKLIEGIEDAEVLRAFHAPVAGILGVSPVGVGLMLSCDDARQVKSLVAQVARRAGADRVHITQVEAIVAQRLQLFNARLEAVAENFGESMFWLRVGEDDFKAQLGDSHIGWPDWDAVQSSAFIQGLIGELRDCIDQREDMPAAQMLVELCWESLELSPHAFLRHAAQTLRAREGDYDLAQTIRKLADANDIEYCEAFYAVDAWPIFRDLSDAWQALFQAEQAMLPGGAPRRRTPSISVLDCPLDSLGICEPCTLPWDAPLVAWSIREHHGLRDLLVGLRVALEEQASGPGEIEVAVSGDAAEAPLGISEAPQELHLQVVQRGFALPEDYEALLNRAMNACHAAMAARFKELDAAGKTRALRVLRSAYDGYFGQLKALWGRRFQAWEKWSPEQAFRVLSTEIRHIAGPAMLFDPFAGPESAAFAPAPQFILVAPRPEQFERVLVHMPLAALKKSIHGAAIQVRVVDVRDGQDCRWVGDAPVSLSLVEQSPTGTVLESIDRDSVRLLIQAGNPHF
;
A
#
# COMPACT_ATOMS: atom_id res chain seq x y z
N MET A 1 4.45 -26.08 -3.12
CA MET A 1 4.39 -27.46 -3.67
C MET A 1 3.74 -28.44 -2.68
N LEU A 2 4.37 -28.77 -1.55
CA LEU A 2 3.89 -29.77 -0.58
C LEU A 2 2.45 -29.54 -0.10
N ALA A 3 2.13 -28.32 0.32
CA ALA A 3 0.81 -28.02 0.87
C ALA A 3 -0.35 -28.34 -0.09
N THR A 4 -0.16 -28.09 -1.39
CA THR A 4 -1.21 -28.21 -2.42
C THR A 4 -1.23 -29.56 -3.13
N HIS A 5 -0.10 -30.28 -3.21
CA HIS A 5 0.05 -31.46 -4.07
C HIS A 5 0.19 -32.80 -3.31
N SER A 6 0.35 -32.81 -1.99
CA SER A 6 0.56 -34.07 -1.23
C SER A 6 -0.57 -35.09 -1.42
N GLU A 7 -1.84 -34.66 -1.41
CA GLU A 7 -2.97 -35.58 -1.66
C GLU A 7 -2.96 -36.14 -3.09
N ALA A 8 -2.54 -35.32 -4.05
CA ALA A 8 -2.47 -35.71 -5.45
C ALA A 8 -1.31 -36.69 -5.70
N LEU A 9 -0.19 -36.53 -5.00
CA LEU A 9 0.92 -37.47 -5.05
C LEU A 9 0.57 -38.80 -4.36
N LEU A 10 -0.17 -38.79 -3.24
CA LEU A 10 -0.72 -40.01 -2.64
C LEU A 10 -1.69 -40.72 -3.60
N ALA A 11 -2.56 -39.95 -4.27
CA ALA A 11 -3.45 -40.49 -5.30
C ALA A 11 -2.65 -41.13 -6.46
N LEU A 12 -1.58 -40.49 -6.92
CA LEU A 12 -0.69 -41.05 -7.94
C LEU A 12 -0.04 -42.37 -7.49
N LEU A 13 0.38 -42.48 -6.22
CA LEU A 13 0.92 -43.73 -5.69
C LEU A 13 -0.14 -44.84 -5.67
N ALA A 14 -1.37 -44.51 -5.27
CA ALA A 14 -2.49 -45.44 -5.25
C ALA A 14 -2.86 -45.93 -6.67
N GLU A 15 -2.84 -45.06 -7.69
CA GLU A 15 -3.07 -45.47 -9.09
C GLU A 15 -2.01 -46.44 -9.63
N ASN A 16 -0.78 -46.39 -9.09
CA ASN A 16 0.29 -47.32 -9.45
C ASN A 16 0.25 -48.64 -8.67
N ALA A 17 -0.86 -48.93 -7.98
CA ALA A 17 -1.08 -50.16 -7.19
C ALA A 17 0.02 -50.39 -6.13
N ILE A 18 0.51 -49.33 -5.50
CA ILE A 18 1.47 -49.39 -4.40
C ILE A 18 0.69 -49.68 -3.11
N GLU A 19 1.15 -50.62 -2.29
CA GLU A 19 0.50 -50.98 -1.01
C GLU A 19 0.51 -49.82 -0.01
N PRO A 20 -0.52 -49.66 0.86
CA PRO A 20 -0.66 -48.52 1.77
C PRO A 20 0.58 -48.22 2.62
N GLU A 21 1.21 -49.24 3.22
CA GLU A 21 2.43 -49.07 4.02
C GLU A 21 3.58 -48.46 3.18
N ALA A 22 3.74 -48.94 1.94
CA ALA A 22 4.76 -48.42 1.02
C ALA A 22 4.41 -47.01 0.51
N GLN A 23 3.12 -46.65 0.41
CA GLN A 23 2.72 -45.27 0.10
C GLN A 23 3.13 -44.32 1.23
N ILE A 24 2.89 -44.72 2.49
CA ILE A 24 3.27 -43.94 3.69
C ILE A 24 4.79 -43.77 3.76
N GLU A 25 5.55 -44.85 3.61
CA GLU A 25 7.02 -44.80 3.66
C GLU A 25 7.61 -43.85 2.60
N ARG A 26 7.14 -43.96 1.36
CA ARG A 26 7.60 -43.11 0.25
C ARG A 26 7.21 -41.65 0.43
N MET A 27 6.01 -41.39 0.95
CA MET A 27 5.56 -40.03 1.21
C MET A 27 6.31 -39.40 2.39
N ASN A 28 6.59 -40.17 3.45
CA ASN A 28 7.45 -39.74 4.56
C ASN A 28 8.85 -39.37 4.04
N ALA A 29 9.47 -40.23 3.23
CA ALA A 29 10.77 -39.96 2.63
C ALA A 29 10.77 -38.68 1.77
N LEU A 30 9.73 -38.46 0.97
CA LEU A 30 9.58 -37.26 0.15
C LEU A 30 9.45 -35.99 0.98
N VAL A 31 8.57 -35.99 1.98
CA VAL A 31 8.32 -34.81 2.82
C VAL A 31 9.57 -34.46 3.63
N SER A 32 10.23 -35.46 4.24
CA SER A 32 11.49 -35.24 4.95
C SER A 32 12.59 -34.70 4.03
N ALA A 33 12.69 -35.20 2.80
CA ALA A 33 13.66 -34.71 1.82
C ALA A 33 13.41 -33.27 1.39
N LEU A 34 12.13 -32.86 1.27
CA LEU A 34 11.73 -31.51 0.89
C LEU A 34 11.83 -30.50 2.04
N VAL A 35 11.59 -30.92 3.29
CA VAL A 35 11.82 -30.09 4.47
C VAL A 35 13.32 -29.89 4.72
N GLY A 36 14.14 -30.92 4.46
CA GLY A 36 15.59 -30.90 4.63
C GLY A 36 16.39 -30.44 3.41
N VAL A 37 15.83 -29.58 2.54
CA VAL A 37 16.54 -29.08 1.36
C VAL A 37 17.74 -28.23 1.79
N GLU A 38 18.93 -28.58 1.30
CA GLU A 38 20.20 -27.89 1.60
C GLU A 38 20.60 -26.99 0.42
N PHE A 39 20.92 -25.72 0.68
CA PHE A 39 21.43 -24.79 -0.33
C PHE A 39 22.97 -24.74 -0.29
N GLU A 40 23.61 -25.09 -1.40
CA GLU A 40 25.07 -25.08 -1.54
C GLU A 40 25.53 -23.96 -2.50
N GLU A 41 26.64 -23.31 -2.18
CA GLU A 41 27.28 -22.29 -3.01
C GLU A 41 27.81 -22.84 -4.35
N ASP A 42 28.27 -24.10 -4.35
CA ASP A 42 28.88 -24.76 -5.51
C ASP A 42 28.54 -26.27 -5.50
N LEU A 43 27.46 -26.63 -6.18
CA LEU A 43 27.00 -28.01 -6.30
C LEU A 43 27.54 -28.63 -7.60
N ARG A 44 28.47 -29.59 -7.50
CA ARG A 44 29.11 -30.24 -8.66
C ARG A 44 28.97 -31.75 -8.66
N VAL A 45 28.64 -32.32 -9.82
CA VAL A 45 28.67 -33.77 -10.07
C VAL A 45 29.56 -34.04 -11.29
N ASN A 46 30.52 -34.95 -11.14
CA ASN A 46 31.51 -35.29 -12.18
C ASN A 46 32.24 -34.05 -12.75
N GLY A 47 32.51 -33.04 -11.90
CA GLY A 47 33.19 -31.80 -12.28
C GLY A 47 32.32 -30.75 -12.99
N ARG A 48 31.02 -31.00 -13.17
CA ARG A 48 30.06 -30.04 -13.75
C ARG A 48 29.14 -29.48 -12.66
N SER A 49 28.91 -28.16 -12.68
CA SER A 49 27.90 -27.54 -11.83
C SER A 49 26.51 -27.98 -12.29
N ILE A 50 25.68 -28.40 -11.34
CA ILE A 50 24.29 -28.81 -11.59
C ILE A 50 23.36 -28.01 -10.68
N PRO A 51 22.13 -27.70 -11.11
CA PRO A 51 21.19 -26.90 -10.32
C PRO A 51 20.64 -27.67 -9.12
N LEU A 52 20.47 -28.99 -9.24
CA LEU A 52 19.82 -29.82 -8.23
C LEU A 52 20.43 -31.23 -8.21
N PHE A 53 20.65 -31.76 -7.01
CA PHE A 53 21.07 -33.14 -6.76
C PHE A 53 20.19 -33.81 -5.71
N VAL A 54 19.88 -35.10 -5.89
CA VAL A 54 19.20 -35.91 -4.87
C VAL A 54 20.13 -37.03 -4.43
N ASP A 55 20.50 -36.99 -3.16
CA ASP A 55 21.26 -38.04 -2.52
C ASP A 55 20.30 -39.12 -1.97
N GLN A 56 20.10 -40.17 -2.76
CA GLN A 56 19.29 -41.34 -2.37
C GLN A 56 20.04 -42.31 -1.46
N THR A 57 21.32 -42.08 -1.16
CA THR A 57 22.10 -42.95 -0.26
C THR A 57 21.83 -42.65 1.22
N CYS A 58 21.21 -41.51 1.50
CA CYS A 58 20.77 -41.11 2.84
C CYS A 58 19.32 -41.56 3.09
N THR A 59 19.00 -41.87 4.35
CA THR A 59 17.63 -42.14 4.81
C THR A 59 17.29 -41.18 5.95
N PRO A 60 16.41 -40.17 5.74
CA PRO A 60 15.70 -39.85 4.50
C PRO A 60 16.63 -39.31 3.39
N PRO A 61 16.19 -39.38 2.11
CA PRO A 61 16.93 -38.79 0.98
C PRO A 61 17.17 -37.30 1.19
N LYS A 62 18.28 -36.77 0.67
CA LYS A 62 18.60 -35.33 0.77
C LYS A 62 18.54 -34.65 -0.59
N ILE A 63 17.87 -33.50 -0.66
CA ILE A 63 17.83 -32.66 -1.86
C ILE A 63 18.80 -31.49 -1.64
N ARG A 64 19.73 -31.32 -2.58
CA ARG A 64 20.72 -30.23 -2.57
C ARG A 64 20.52 -29.33 -3.76
N LEU A 65 20.51 -28.02 -3.52
CA LEU A 65 20.22 -26.98 -4.49
C LEU A 65 21.42 -26.04 -4.65
N HIS A 66 21.77 -25.71 -5.89
CA HIS A 66 22.84 -24.77 -6.17
C HIS A 66 22.31 -23.33 -6.07
N ARG A 67 22.69 -22.60 -5.01
CA ARG A 67 22.17 -21.25 -4.70
C ARG A 67 22.26 -20.29 -5.89
N LYS A 68 23.47 -20.09 -6.43
CA LYS A 68 23.73 -19.15 -7.53
C LYS A 68 23.07 -19.48 -8.87
N LEU A 69 22.77 -20.76 -9.11
CA LEU A 69 22.10 -21.16 -10.36
C LEU A 69 20.59 -21.02 -10.25
N ILE A 70 20.03 -21.00 -9.04
CA ILE A 70 18.59 -20.90 -8.80
C ILE A 70 18.17 -19.45 -8.55
N GLU A 71 19.06 -18.61 -8.01
CA GLU A 71 18.86 -17.17 -7.89
C GLU A 71 18.62 -16.54 -9.28
N GLY A 72 17.39 -16.13 -9.56
CA GLY A 72 16.98 -15.47 -10.80
C GLY A 72 16.28 -16.36 -11.83
N ILE A 73 15.99 -17.63 -11.50
CA ILE A 73 15.16 -18.52 -12.32
C ILE A 73 13.67 -18.32 -11.99
N GLU A 74 12.80 -18.35 -13.01
CA GLU A 74 11.35 -18.30 -12.81
C GLU A 74 10.84 -19.52 -12.03
N ASP A 75 9.88 -19.33 -11.12
CA ASP A 75 9.31 -20.38 -10.26
C ASP A 75 8.85 -21.63 -11.03
N ALA A 76 8.35 -21.44 -12.26
CA ALA A 76 7.91 -22.53 -13.13
C ALA A 76 9.07 -23.44 -13.57
N GLU A 77 10.26 -22.88 -13.79
CA GLU A 77 11.46 -23.64 -14.14
C GLU A 77 12.04 -24.35 -12.92
N VAL A 78 11.97 -23.73 -11.74
CA VAL A 78 12.31 -24.36 -10.47
C VAL A 78 11.42 -25.57 -10.22
N LEU A 79 10.09 -25.45 -10.37
CA LEU A 79 9.16 -26.57 -10.21
C LEU A 79 9.44 -27.73 -11.16
N ARG A 80 9.79 -27.44 -12.43
CA ARG A 80 10.19 -28.47 -13.40
C ARG A 80 11.44 -29.23 -12.96
N ALA A 81 12.39 -28.57 -12.32
CA ALA A 81 13.60 -29.21 -11.81
C ALA A 81 13.30 -30.27 -10.73
N PHE A 82 12.17 -30.14 -10.02
CA PHE A 82 11.73 -31.11 -9.01
C PHE A 82 11.01 -32.36 -9.56
N HIS A 83 10.64 -32.40 -10.84
CA HIS A 83 9.92 -33.56 -11.41
C HIS A 83 10.68 -34.88 -11.24
N ALA A 84 11.95 -34.91 -11.66
CA ALA A 84 12.79 -36.10 -11.57
C ALA A 84 13.16 -36.48 -10.12
N PRO A 85 13.54 -35.54 -9.24
CA PRO A 85 13.70 -35.76 -7.80
C PRO A 85 12.51 -36.43 -7.12
N VAL A 86 11.33 -35.83 -7.28
CA VAL A 86 10.10 -36.30 -6.65
C VAL A 86 9.74 -37.68 -7.19
N ALA A 87 9.82 -37.88 -8.51
CA ALA A 87 9.58 -39.18 -9.13
C ALA A 87 10.56 -40.26 -8.66
N GLY A 88 11.84 -39.91 -8.48
CA GLY A 88 12.87 -40.81 -7.98
C GLY A 88 12.62 -41.26 -6.54
N ILE A 89 12.23 -40.34 -5.65
CA ILE A 89 11.92 -40.65 -4.25
C ILE A 89 10.62 -41.46 -4.13
N LEU A 90 9.60 -41.08 -4.90
CA LEU A 90 8.30 -41.78 -4.90
C LEU A 90 8.33 -43.11 -5.68
N GLY A 91 9.36 -43.36 -6.50
CA GLY A 91 9.47 -44.55 -7.34
C GLY A 91 8.35 -44.66 -8.38
N VAL A 92 7.95 -43.53 -8.98
CA VAL A 92 6.89 -43.44 -10.00
C VAL A 92 7.42 -42.77 -11.28
N SER A 93 6.63 -42.78 -12.34
CA SER A 93 7.02 -42.15 -13.62
C SER A 93 7.22 -40.63 -13.47
N PRO A 94 8.34 -40.06 -13.95
CA PRO A 94 8.55 -38.61 -14.02
C PRO A 94 7.48 -37.87 -14.82
N VAL A 95 6.86 -38.55 -15.80
CA VAL A 95 5.76 -37.97 -16.59
C VAL A 95 4.52 -37.77 -15.72
N GLY A 96 4.18 -38.74 -14.87
CA GLY A 96 3.03 -38.65 -13.97
C GLY A 96 3.20 -37.54 -12.92
N VAL A 97 4.39 -37.46 -12.33
CA VAL A 97 4.75 -36.39 -11.40
C VAL A 97 4.78 -35.04 -12.09
N GLY A 98 5.35 -34.95 -13.29
CA GLY A 98 5.41 -33.71 -14.05
C GLY A 98 4.03 -33.19 -14.45
N LEU A 99 3.12 -34.07 -14.86
CA LEU A 99 1.72 -33.69 -15.13
C LEU A 99 1.04 -33.18 -13.84
N MET A 100 1.24 -33.87 -12.71
CA MET A 100 0.67 -33.46 -11.43
C MET A 100 1.19 -32.11 -10.94
N LEU A 101 2.50 -31.88 -11.03
CA LEU A 101 3.12 -30.63 -10.58
C LEU A 101 2.88 -29.47 -11.55
N SER A 102 2.53 -29.76 -12.81
CA SER A 102 2.13 -28.73 -13.79
C SER A 102 0.67 -28.26 -13.66
N CYS A 103 -0.12 -28.88 -12.78
CA CYS A 103 -1.49 -28.46 -12.51
C CYS A 103 -1.51 -27.30 -11.51
N ASP A 104 -1.50 -26.07 -12.02
CA ASP A 104 -1.58 -24.86 -11.18
C ASP A 104 -2.99 -24.60 -10.62
N ASP A 105 -4.03 -25.24 -11.18
CA ASP A 105 -5.42 -25.10 -10.74
C ASP A 105 -5.76 -26.10 -9.63
N ALA A 106 -5.87 -25.62 -8.39
CA ALA A 106 -6.26 -26.41 -7.22
C ALA A 106 -7.60 -27.17 -7.40
N ARG A 107 -8.52 -26.67 -8.23
CA ARG A 107 -9.78 -27.39 -8.53
C ARG A 107 -9.53 -28.61 -9.41
N GLN A 108 -8.60 -28.52 -10.35
CA GLN A 108 -8.19 -29.66 -11.18
C GLN A 108 -7.47 -30.71 -10.32
N VAL A 109 -6.57 -30.28 -9.45
CA VAL A 109 -5.88 -31.16 -8.48
C VAL A 109 -6.90 -31.88 -7.59
N LYS A 110 -7.85 -31.15 -6.99
CA LYS A 110 -8.93 -31.76 -6.18
C LYS A 110 -9.83 -32.70 -6.98
N SER A 111 -10.14 -32.37 -8.24
CA SER A 111 -10.94 -33.23 -9.12
C SER A 111 -10.21 -34.55 -9.41
N LEU A 112 -8.92 -34.49 -9.67
CA LEU A 112 -8.07 -35.67 -9.91
C LEU A 112 -8.01 -36.54 -8.65
N VAL A 113 -7.76 -35.95 -7.48
CA VAL A 113 -7.81 -36.66 -6.19
C VAL A 113 -9.17 -37.34 -5.98
N ALA A 114 -10.28 -36.67 -6.27
CA ALA A 114 -11.62 -37.23 -6.12
C ALA A 114 -11.90 -38.38 -7.11
N GLN A 115 -11.39 -38.31 -8.34
CA GLN A 115 -11.52 -39.37 -9.34
C GLN A 115 -10.73 -40.62 -8.92
N VAL A 116 -9.51 -40.45 -8.43
CA VAL A 116 -8.69 -41.54 -7.92
C VAL A 116 -9.31 -42.15 -6.66
N ALA A 117 -9.81 -41.32 -5.74
CA ALA A 117 -10.46 -41.78 -4.52
C ALA A 117 -11.66 -42.72 -4.81
N ARG A 118 -12.44 -42.42 -5.85
CA ARG A 118 -13.56 -43.28 -6.28
C ARG A 118 -13.10 -44.63 -6.84
N ARG A 119 -11.87 -44.72 -7.37
CA ARG A 119 -11.30 -45.95 -7.95
C ARG A 119 -10.57 -46.80 -6.91
N ALA A 120 -9.85 -46.15 -5.99
CA ALA A 120 -9.03 -46.82 -4.98
C ALA A 120 -9.83 -47.44 -3.82
N GLY A 121 -11.06 -46.98 -3.58
CA GLY A 121 -11.92 -47.54 -2.52
C GLY A 121 -11.54 -47.09 -1.11
N ALA A 122 -11.89 -47.88 -0.09
CA ALA A 122 -11.74 -47.55 1.32
C ALA A 122 -10.31 -47.70 1.88
N ASP A 123 -9.42 -48.42 1.17
CA ASP A 123 -8.03 -48.70 1.61
C ASP A 123 -7.03 -47.61 1.20
N ARG A 124 -7.52 -46.39 0.95
CA ARG A 124 -6.68 -45.26 0.54
C ARG A 124 -5.88 -44.72 1.73
N VAL A 125 -4.62 -44.38 1.49
CA VAL A 125 -3.81 -43.60 2.44
C VAL A 125 -4.23 -42.13 2.41
N HIS A 126 -4.51 -41.60 3.60
CA HIS A 126 -4.83 -40.19 3.84
C HIS A 126 -3.58 -39.43 4.29
N ILE A 127 -3.56 -38.11 4.05
CA ILE A 127 -2.43 -37.25 4.46
C ILE A 127 -2.20 -37.23 5.97
N THR A 128 -3.25 -37.45 6.74
CA THR A 128 -3.22 -37.57 8.21
C THR A 128 -2.48 -38.82 8.69
N GLN A 129 -2.40 -39.86 7.87
CA GLN A 129 -1.69 -41.12 8.18
C GLN A 129 -0.18 -41.03 7.88
N VAL A 130 0.27 -39.94 7.26
CA VAL A 130 1.69 -39.71 6.94
C VAL A 130 2.28 -38.77 7.99
N GLU A 131 3.02 -39.34 8.94
CA GLU A 131 3.60 -38.62 10.09
C GLU A 131 4.39 -37.37 9.68
N ALA A 132 5.20 -37.44 8.63
CA ALA A 132 5.99 -36.30 8.18
C ALA A 132 5.10 -35.14 7.68
N ILE A 133 3.95 -35.43 7.05
CA ILE A 133 2.99 -34.39 6.63
C ILE A 133 2.35 -33.75 7.85
N VAL A 134 1.90 -34.56 8.81
CA VAL A 134 1.29 -34.06 10.05
C VAL A 134 2.28 -33.19 10.81
N ALA A 135 3.51 -33.66 11.02
CA ALA A 135 4.57 -32.92 11.68
C ALA A 135 4.87 -31.59 10.97
N GLN A 136 5.00 -31.60 9.64
CA GLN A 136 5.25 -30.38 8.87
C GLN A 136 4.08 -29.38 8.99
N ARG A 137 2.83 -29.84 8.85
CA ARG A 137 1.65 -28.96 8.92
C ARG A 137 1.48 -28.37 10.32
N LEU A 138 1.72 -29.15 11.37
CA LEU A 138 1.72 -28.65 12.75
C LEU A 138 2.88 -27.69 13.01
N GLN A 139 4.06 -27.94 12.45
CA GLN A 139 5.17 -26.99 12.53
C GLN A 139 4.82 -25.66 11.86
N LEU A 140 4.20 -25.68 10.68
CA LEU A 140 3.74 -24.48 9.99
C LEU A 140 2.65 -23.75 10.78
N PHE A 141 1.68 -24.51 11.32
CA PHE A 141 0.62 -23.97 12.17
C PHE A 141 1.20 -23.26 13.40
N ASN A 142 2.10 -23.93 14.11
CA ASN A 142 2.77 -23.38 15.29
C ASN A 142 3.63 -22.15 14.94
N ALA A 143 4.40 -22.20 13.85
CA ALA A 143 5.21 -21.07 13.40
C ALA A 143 4.35 -19.84 13.06
N ARG A 144 3.20 -20.03 12.43
CA ARG A 144 2.24 -18.94 12.16
C ARG A 144 1.64 -18.39 13.45
N LEU A 145 1.28 -19.25 14.40
CA LEU A 145 0.79 -18.82 15.70
C LEU A 145 1.84 -18.05 16.49
N GLU A 146 3.10 -18.51 16.46
CA GLU A 146 4.25 -17.81 17.03
C GLU A 146 4.40 -16.41 16.41
N ALA A 147 4.42 -16.32 15.08
CA ALA A 147 4.52 -15.05 14.38
C ALA A 147 3.33 -14.11 14.65
N VAL A 148 2.11 -14.66 14.77
CA VAL A 148 0.92 -13.90 15.18
C VAL A 148 1.10 -13.42 16.62
N ALA A 149 1.46 -14.28 17.56
CA ALA A 149 1.68 -13.85 18.95
C ALA A 149 2.76 -12.77 19.07
N GLU A 150 3.86 -12.87 18.33
CA GLU A 150 4.92 -11.86 18.31
C GLU A 150 4.48 -10.51 17.74
N ASN A 151 3.69 -10.50 16.66
CA ASN A 151 3.19 -9.26 16.05
C ASN A 151 2.04 -8.63 16.84
N PHE A 152 1.32 -9.42 17.63
CA PHE A 152 0.16 -8.98 18.40
C PHE A 152 0.48 -8.73 19.89
N GLY A 153 1.55 -9.29 20.46
CA GLY A 153 1.90 -9.26 21.88
C GLY A 153 3.41 -9.38 22.17
N GLU A 154 3.78 -9.92 23.34
CA GLU A 154 5.19 -10.24 23.68
C GLU A 154 5.58 -11.64 23.19
N SER A 155 6.88 -11.89 22.97
CA SER A 155 7.39 -13.20 22.57
C SER A 155 6.91 -14.30 23.54
N MET A 156 6.05 -15.18 23.05
CA MET A 156 5.50 -16.27 23.83
C MET A 156 6.29 -17.57 23.65
N PHE A 157 6.38 -18.32 24.75
CA PHE A 157 6.77 -19.70 24.73
C PHE A 157 5.52 -20.58 24.86
N TRP A 158 5.14 -21.26 23.78
CA TRP A 158 3.96 -22.13 23.78
C TRP A 158 4.19 -23.38 24.62
N LEU A 159 3.33 -23.62 25.60
CA LEU A 159 3.31 -24.89 26.33
C LEU A 159 2.50 -25.87 25.46
N ARG A 160 3.19 -26.55 24.53
CA ARG A 160 2.59 -27.51 23.55
C ARG A 160 2.09 -28.81 24.20
N VAL A 161 1.28 -28.69 25.25
CA VAL A 161 0.76 -29.79 26.05
C VAL A 161 -0.25 -30.57 25.21
N GLY A 162 -0.05 -31.88 25.10
CA GLY A 162 -0.94 -32.78 24.36
C GLY A 162 -0.75 -32.75 22.84
N GLU A 163 0.32 -32.14 22.32
CA GLU A 163 0.62 -32.14 20.87
C GLU A 163 0.80 -33.58 20.33
N ASP A 164 1.50 -34.44 21.06
CA ASP A 164 1.75 -35.82 20.63
C ASP A 164 0.47 -36.67 20.61
N ASP A 165 -0.39 -36.51 21.62
CA ASP A 165 -1.71 -37.15 21.65
C ASP A 165 -2.60 -36.65 20.51
N PHE A 166 -2.52 -35.35 20.19
CA PHE A 166 -3.24 -34.74 19.07
C PHE A 166 -2.74 -35.28 17.72
N LYS A 167 -1.43 -35.45 17.54
CA LYS A 167 -0.85 -36.08 16.34
C LYS A 167 -1.36 -37.50 16.15
N ALA A 168 -1.40 -38.29 17.23
CA ALA A 168 -1.94 -39.65 17.18
C ALA A 168 -3.43 -39.65 16.78
N GLN A 169 -4.23 -38.76 17.38
CA GLN A 169 -5.65 -38.59 17.03
C GLN A 169 -5.87 -38.19 15.57
N LEU A 170 -5.00 -37.34 15.01
CA LEU A 170 -5.05 -37.00 13.58
C LEU A 170 -4.78 -38.24 12.73
N GLY A 171 -3.81 -39.09 13.09
CA GLY A 171 -3.49 -40.33 12.39
C GLY A 171 -4.66 -41.32 12.27
N ASP A 172 -5.54 -41.33 13.27
CA ASP A 172 -6.76 -42.15 13.29
C ASP A 172 -7.91 -41.55 12.46
N SER A 173 -7.77 -40.30 12.00
CA SER A 173 -8.73 -39.67 11.10
C SER A 173 -8.60 -40.29 9.70
N HIS A 174 -9.56 -41.13 9.33
CA HIS A 174 -9.73 -41.69 7.98
C HIS A 174 -10.39 -40.70 6.99
N ILE A 175 -10.31 -39.41 7.29
CA ILE A 175 -10.79 -38.31 6.44
C ILE A 175 -9.55 -37.50 6.03
N GLY A 176 -9.65 -36.62 5.02
CA GLY A 176 -8.54 -35.71 4.67
C GLY A 176 -8.10 -34.82 5.85
N TRP A 177 -7.41 -33.72 5.57
CA TRP A 177 -7.09 -32.77 6.64
C TRP A 177 -8.37 -32.29 7.34
N PRO A 178 -8.46 -32.38 8.68
CA PRO A 178 -9.72 -32.09 9.35
C PRO A 178 -10.03 -30.60 9.38
N ASP A 179 -11.30 -30.27 9.18
CA ASP A 179 -11.81 -28.91 9.29
C ASP A 179 -11.77 -28.42 10.76
N TRP A 180 -11.88 -27.11 10.96
CA TRP A 180 -11.84 -26.48 12.27
C TRP A 180 -12.82 -27.11 13.28
N ASP A 181 -14.05 -27.40 12.84
CA ASP A 181 -15.09 -27.97 13.69
C ASP A 181 -14.71 -29.32 14.31
N ALA A 182 -13.87 -30.10 13.63
CA ALA A 182 -13.43 -31.40 14.10
C ALA A 182 -12.30 -31.31 15.15
N VAL A 183 -11.52 -30.23 15.14
CA VAL A 183 -10.33 -30.09 15.99
C VAL A 183 -10.49 -29.08 17.14
N GLN A 184 -11.46 -28.15 17.03
CA GLN A 184 -11.62 -27.04 17.97
C GLN A 184 -11.78 -27.48 19.44
N SER A 185 -12.36 -28.66 19.68
CA SER A 185 -12.62 -29.18 21.03
C SER A 185 -11.46 -29.97 21.63
N SER A 186 -10.38 -30.21 20.87
CA SER A 186 -9.21 -30.94 21.36
C SER A 186 -8.49 -30.17 22.47
N ALA A 187 -7.91 -30.90 23.42
CA ALA A 187 -7.20 -30.30 24.56
C ALA A 187 -6.02 -29.44 24.10
N PHE A 188 -5.30 -29.87 23.06
CA PHE A 188 -4.21 -29.13 22.46
C PHE A 188 -4.67 -27.78 21.89
N ILE A 189 -5.73 -27.77 21.06
CA ILE A 189 -6.24 -26.53 20.46
C ILE A 189 -6.83 -25.60 21.53
N GLN A 190 -7.55 -26.12 22.53
CA GLN A 190 -8.06 -25.31 23.64
C GLN A 190 -6.92 -24.71 24.48
N GLY A 191 -5.81 -25.43 24.67
CA GLY A 191 -4.60 -24.91 25.29
C GLY A 191 -4.02 -23.72 24.52
N LEU A 192 -3.84 -23.88 23.20
CA LEU A 192 -3.35 -22.79 22.34
C LEU A 192 -4.27 -21.56 22.35
N ILE A 193 -5.60 -21.76 22.34
CA ILE A 193 -6.57 -20.66 22.46
C ILE A 193 -6.39 -19.94 23.80
N GLY A 194 -6.21 -20.69 24.90
CA GLY A 194 -6.00 -20.14 26.23
C GLY A 194 -4.71 -19.32 26.32
N GLU A 195 -3.60 -19.85 25.83
CA GLU A 195 -2.31 -19.16 25.82
C GLU A 195 -2.35 -17.90 24.95
N LEU A 196 -2.93 -17.98 23.74
CA LEU A 196 -3.08 -16.82 22.87
C LEU A 196 -4.00 -15.77 23.49
N ARG A 197 -5.06 -16.20 24.18
CA ARG A 197 -5.96 -15.32 24.92
C ARG A 197 -5.22 -14.56 26.01
N ASP A 198 -4.43 -15.24 26.84
CA ASP A 198 -3.66 -14.60 27.92
C ASP A 198 -2.67 -13.53 27.38
N CYS A 199 -2.17 -13.70 26.15
CA CYS A 199 -1.31 -12.74 25.48
C CYS A 199 -2.07 -11.53 24.89
N ILE A 200 -3.27 -11.75 24.36
CA ILE A 200 -4.01 -10.73 23.58
C ILE A 200 -5.08 -10.00 24.42
N ASP A 201 -5.62 -10.60 25.49
CA ASP A 201 -6.78 -10.10 26.26
C ASP A 201 -6.61 -8.71 26.90
N GLN A 202 -5.38 -8.18 26.97
CA GLN A 202 -5.14 -6.82 27.47
C GLN A 202 -5.45 -5.73 26.43
N ARG A 203 -5.86 -6.10 25.20
CA ARG A 203 -6.07 -5.17 24.08
C ARG A 203 -7.51 -5.26 23.58
N GLU A 204 -8.31 -4.22 23.87
CA GLU A 204 -9.72 -4.12 23.48
C GLU A 204 -9.94 -4.06 21.95
N ASP A 205 -8.89 -3.78 21.17
CA ASP A 205 -8.91 -3.58 19.73
C ASP A 205 -8.59 -4.85 18.90
N MET A 206 -8.65 -6.05 19.50
CA MET A 206 -8.16 -7.29 18.87
C MET A 206 -9.24 -8.33 18.57
N PRO A 207 -9.08 -9.14 17.50
CA PRO A 207 -9.94 -10.30 17.27
C PRO A 207 -9.79 -11.33 18.39
N ALA A 208 -10.86 -12.09 18.65
CA ALA A 208 -10.83 -13.18 19.61
C ALA A 208 -9.74 -14.21 19.26
N ALA A 209 -8.97 -14.67 20.26
CA ALA A 209 -7.90 -15.65 20.10
C ALA A 209 -8.34 -16.90 19.31
N GLN A 210 -9.55 -17.41 19.57
CA GLN A 210 -10.12 -18.53 18.83
C GLN A 210 -10.16 -18.28 17.32
N MET A 211 -10.50 -17.06 16.90
CA MET A 211 -10.59 -16.69 15.48
C MET A 211 -9.20 -16.70 14.81
N LEU A 212 -8.16 -16.24 15.52
CA LEU A 212 -6.79 -16.26 15.02
C LEU A 212 -6.25 -17.69 14.90
N VAL A 213 -6.55 -18.54 15.89
CA VAL A 213 -6.18 -19.97 15.86
C VAL A 213 -6.87 -20.69 14.71
N GLU A 214 -8.18 -20.48 14.54
CA GLU A 214 -8.96 -21.00 13.43
C GLU A 214 -8.39 -20.55 12.07
N LEU A 215 -8.11 -19.25 11.90
CA LEU A 215 -7.52 -18.72 10.68
C LEU A 215 -6.18 -19.36 10.35
N CYS A 216 -5.32 -19.59 11.36
CA CYS A 216 -4.03 -20.26 11.15
C CYS A 216 -4.23 -21.72 10.74
N TRP A 217 -5.26 -22.40 11.26
CA TRP A 217 -5.58 -23.79 10.96
C TRP A 217 -6.15 -23.97 9.54
N GLU A 218 -7.15 -23.18 9.18
CA GLU A 218 -7.85 -23.30 7.88
C GLU A 218 -6.98 -22.84 6.70
N SER A 219 -5.92 -22.08 6.98
CA SER A 219 -5.08 -21.48 5.94
C SER A 219 -3.78 -22.21 5.65
N LEU A 220 -3.52 -23.38 6.24
CA LEU A 220 -2.24 -24.10 6.09
C LEU A 220 -1.87 -24.41 4.63
N GLU A 221 -2.87 -24.46 3.74
CA GLU A 221 -2.69 -24.73 2.31
C GLU A 221 -2.65 -23.48 1.42
N LEU A 222 -2.88 -22.29 2.00
CA LEU A 222 -3.01 -21.04 1.26
C LEU A 222 -1.64 -20.37 1.04
N SER A 223 -1.47 -19.78 -0.14
CA SER A 223 -0.40 -18.82 -0.39
C SER A 223 -0.60 -17.56 0.47
N PRO A 224 0.44 -16.73 0.69
CA PRO A 224 0.30 -15.51 1.49
C PRO A 224 -0.82 -14.58 1.01
N HIS A 225 -0.96 -14.41 -0.32
CA HIS A 225 -2.06 -13.63 -0.92
C HIS A 225 -3.44 -14.22 -0.61
N ALA A 226 -3.58 -15.54 -0.78
CA ALA A 226 -4.85 -16.23 -0.56
C ALA A 226 -5.21 -16.26 0.94
N PHE A 227 -4.21 -16.42 1.81
CA PHE A 227 -4.36 -16.32 3.25
C PHE A 227 -4.88 -14.95 3.67
N LEU A 228 -4.22 -13.86 3.25
CA LEU A 228 -4.62 -12.52 3.62
C LEU A 228 -6.04 -12.18 3.16
N ARG A 229 -6.39 -12.59 1.93
CA ARG A 229 -7.75 -12.42 1.43
C ARG A 229 -8.76 -13.22 2.25
N HIS A 230 -8.47 -14.47 2.55
CA HIS A 230 -9.34 -15.31 3.37
C HIS A 230 -9.50 -14.72 4.78
N ALA A 231 -8.40 -14.37 5.44
CA ALA A 231 -8.41 -13.74 6.75
C ALA A 231 -9.22 -12.44 6.76
N ALA A 232 -8.99 -11.54 5.81
CA ALA A 232 -9.71 -10.28 5.69
C ALA A 232 -11.22 -10.48 5.53
N GLN A 233 -11.64 -11.46 4.72
CA GLN A 233 -13.05 -11.76 4.49
C GLN A 233 -13.70 -12.42 5.71
N THR A 234 -13.01 -13.36 6.36
CA THR A 234 -13.49 -14.06 7.55
C THR A 234 -13.62 -13.09 8.73
N LEU A 235 -12.63 -12.22 8.95
CA LEU A 235 -12.65 -11.19 9.98
C LEU A 235 -13.83 -10.25 9.76
N ARG A 236 -13.95 -9.68 8.55
CA ARG A 236 -15.06 -8.78 8.21
C ARG A 236 -16.43 -9.42 8.40
N ALA A 237 -16.59 -10.68 8.01
CA ALA A 237 -17.88 -11.38 8.10
C ALA A 237 -18.32 -11.67 9.55
N ARG A 238 -17.38 -11.73 10.49
CA ARG A 238 -17.66 -12.04 11.90
C ARG A 238 -18.02 -10.82 12.75
N GLU A 239 -17.98 -9.62 12.18
CA GLU A 239 -18.40 -8.34 12.81
C GLU A 239 -17.96 -8.24 14.28
N GLY A 240 -16.68 -7.93 14.52
CA GLY A 240 -16.15 -7.69 15.87
C GLY A 240 -15.77 -6.23 16.11
N ASP A 241 -15.61 -5.88 17.39
CA ASP A 241 -15.16 -4.56 17.84
C ASP A 241 -13.62 -4.51 17.81
N TYR A 242 -13.04 -4.50 16.62
CA TYR A 242 -11.59 -4.41 16.42
C TYR A 242 -11.25 -3.65 15.13
N ASP A 243 -10.05 -3.08 15.06
CA ASP A 243 -9.57 -2.41 13.85
C ASP A 243 -9.17 -3.47 12.80
N LEU A 244 -10.07 -3.68 11.83
CA LEU A 244 -9.86 -4.64 10.74
C LEU A 244 -8.61 -4.31 9.90
N ALA A 245 -8.36 -3.03 9.61
CA ALA A 245 -7.24 -2.62 8.77
C ALA A 245 -5.90 -2.89 9.47
N GLN A 246 -5.81 -2.51 10.75
CA GLN A 246 -4.61 -2.75 11.54
C GLN A 246 -4.38 -4.26 11.79
N THR A 247 -5.46 -5.02 12.01
CA THR A 247 -5.37 -6.48 12.20
C THR A 247 -4.83 -7.18 10.95
N ILE A 248 -5.34 -6.85 9.76
CA ILE A 248 -4.88 -7.48 8.51
C ILE A 248 -3.40 -7.12 8.24
N ARG A 249 -2.98 -5.88 8.54
CA ARG A 249 -1.57 -5.48 8.43
C ARG A 249 -0.66 -6.35 9.31
N LYS A 250 -1.01 -6.53 10.58
CA LYS A 250 -0.26 -7.40 11.50
C LYS A 250 -0.22 -8.86 11.04
N LEU A 251 -1.31 -9.36 10.45
CA LEU A 251 -1.34 -10.71 9.87
C LEU A 251 -0.46 -10.84 8.62
N ALA A 252 -0.31 -9.76 7.84
CA ALA A 252 0.59 -9.72 6.70
C ALA A 252 2.04 -9.77 7.14
N ASP A 253 2.39 -8.97 8.15
CA ASP A 253 3.73 -8.94 8.75
C ASP A 253 4.08 -10.31 9.36
N ALA A 254 3.13 -10.99 10.02
CA ALA A 254 3.32 -12.33 10.58
C ALA A 254 3.53 -13.45 9.53
N ASN A 255 3.25 -13.20 8.24
CA ASN A 255 3.44 -14.19 7.17
C ASN A 255 4.69 -13.93 6.34
N ASP A 256 5.68 -13.22 6.91
CA ASP A 256 6.98 -12.94 6.30
C ASP A 256 6.85 -12.26 4.93
N ILE A 257 5.78 -11.48 4.75
CA ILE A 257 5.60 -10.55 3.64
C ILE A 257 6.37 -9.29 4.02
N GLU A 258 7.68 -9.42 4.23
CA GLU A 258 8.55 -8.32 4.69
C GLU A 258 8.37 -7.09 3.79
N TYR A 259 7.71 -6.05 4.32
CA TYR A 259 7.70 -4.64 3.87
C TYR A 259 7.84 -4.36 2.37
N CYS A 260 7.34 -5.24 1.52
CA CYS A 260 7.31 -4.99 0.09
C CYS A 260 6.06 -4.18 -0.16
N GLU A 261 6.16 -2.85 -0.13
CA GLU A 261 5.09 -1.95 -0.56
C GLU A 261 4.51 -2.39 -1.93
N ALA A 262 5.34 -2.99 -2.78
CA ALA A 262 4.95 -3.62 -4.03
C ALA A 262 3.95 -4.79 -3.85
N PHE A 263 4.08 -5.63 -2.83
CA PHE A 263 3.14 -6.74 -2.56
C PHE A 263 1.75 -6.23 -2.19
N TYR A 264 1.67 -5.10 -1.48
CA TYR A 264 0.40 -4.53 -1.06
C TYR A 264 -0.26 -3.67 -2.15
N ALA A 265 0.46 -3.34 -3.22
CA ALA A 265 -0.09 -2.57 -4.31
C ALA A 265 -1.17 -3.35 -5.08
N VAL A 266 -2.25 -2.67 -5.45
CA VAL A 266 -3.41 -3.25 -6.17
C VAL A 266 -2.99 -3.92 -7.48
N ASP A 267 -1.91 -3.46 -8.13
CA ASP A 267 -1.39 -4.01 -9.40
C ASP A 267 -0.60 -5.32 -9.23
N ALA A 268 -0.08 -5.62 -8.04
CA ALA A 268 0.58 -6.89 -7.74
C ALA A 268 -0.41 -8.06 -7.60
N TRP A 269 -1.71 -7.77 -7.47
CA TRP A 269 -2.74 -8.77 -7.27
C TRP A 269 -3.56 -9.01 -8.55
N PRO A 270 -3.50 -10.21 -9.16
CA PRO A 270 -4.20 -10.49 -10.42
C PRO A 270 -5.71 -10.23 -10.37
N ILE A 271 -6.35 -10.46 -9.22
CA ILE A 271 -7.79 -10.24 -9.02
C ILE A 271 -8.19 -8.75 -9.02
N PHE A 272 -7.22 -7.85 -8.86
CA PHE A 272 -7.42 -6.42 -8.77
C PHE A 272 -6.92 -5.65 -10.01
N ARG A 273 -6.40 -6.34 -11.03
CA ARG A 273 -5.87 -5.71 -12.25
C ARG A 273 -6.88 -4.77 -12.92
N ASP A 274 -8.11 -5.22 -13.13
CA ASP A 274 -9.15 -4.39 -13.76
C ASP A 274 -9.48 -3.13 -12.95
N LEU A 275 -9.37 -3.20 -11.62
CA LEU A 275 -9.57 -2.07 -10.73
C LEU A 275 -8.40 -1.08 -10.82
N SER A 276 -7.17 -1.59 -10.86
CA SER A 276 -5.96 -0.79 -11.09
C SER A 276 -6.04 -0.01 -12.40
N ASP A 277 -6.42 -0.69 -13.49
CA ASP A 277 -6.54 -0.09 -14.82
C ASP A 277 -7.63 0.99 -14.84
N ALA A 278 -8.78 0.74 -14.19
CA ALA A 278 -9.87 1.71 -14.08
C ALA A 278 -9.46 2.95 -13.29
N TRP A 279 -8.71 2.77 -12.19
CA TRP A 279 -8.16 3.88 -11.41
C TRP A 279 -7.16 4.71 -12.23
N GLN A 280 -6.23 4.05 -12.90
CA GLN A 280 -5.26 4.71 -13.75
C GLN A 280 -5.94 5.54 -14.84
N ALA A 281 -6.96 4.99 -15.50
CA ALA A 281 -7.70 5.68 -16.54
C ALA A 281 -8.49 6.89 -16.00
N LEU A 282 -9.17 6.74 -14.86
CA LEU A 282 -9.86 7.86 -14.20
C LEU A 282 -8.86 8.97 -13.85
N PHE A 283 -7.73 8.63 -13.23
CA PHE A 283 -6.72 9.59 -12.85
C PHE A 283 -6.15 10.34 -14.06
N GLN A 284 -5.89 9.63 -15.16
CA GLN A 284 -5.45 10.26 -16.42
C GLN A 284 -6.49 11.23 -16.99
N ALA A 285 -7.78 10.88 -16.93
CA ALA A 285 -8.85 11.78 -17.35
C ALA A 285 -8.93 13.05 -16.48
N GLU A 286 -8.78 12.91 -15.16
CA GLU A 286 -8.68 14.07 -14.25
C GLU A 286 -7.50 14.97 -14.62
N GLN A 287 -6.33 14.37 -14.87
CA GLN A 287 -5.12 15.08 -15.27
C GLN A 287 -5.28 15.77 -16.65
N ALA A 288 -6.17 15.28 -17.51
CA ALA A 288 -6.48 15.91 -18.78
C ALA A 288 -7.40 17.13 -18.66
N MET A 289 -8.18 17.24 -17.57
CA MET A 289 -9.04 18.40 -17.31
C MET A 289 -8.29 19.57 -16.66
N LEU A 290 -7.13 19.32 -16.05
CA LEU A 290 -6.33 20.37 -15.45
C LEU A 290 -5.76 21.33 -16.52
N PRO A 291 -5.59 22.63 -16.21
CA PRO A 291 -5.09 23.60 -17.18
C PRO A 291 -3.70 23.23 -17.71
N GLY A 292 -3.40 23.58 -18.97
CA GLY A 292 -2.04 23.52 -19.50
C GLY A 292 -1.09 24.31 -18.60
N GLY A 293 -0.13 23.62 -17.99
CA GLY A 293 0.74 24.17 -16.94
C GLY A 293 0.68 23.38 -15.61
N ALA A 294 -0.35 22.55 -15.42
CA ALA A 294 -0.45 21.65 -14.27
C ALA A 294 0.47 20.42 -14.41
N PRO A 295 1.24 20.05 -13.38
CA PRO A 295 2.04 18.83 -13.43
C PRO A 295 1.21 17.55 -13.43
N ARG A 296 1.27 16.81 -14.55
CA ARG A 296 0.66 15.48 -14.69
C ARG A 296 1.44 14.44 -13.90
N ARG A 297 0.85 13.93 -12.82
CA ARG A 297 1.51 12.95 -11.95
C ARG A 297 1.40 11.52 -12.47
N ARG A 298 2.32 10.67 -12.01
CA ARG A 298 2.06 9.23 -11.92
C ARG A 298 0.79 8.96 -11.10
N THR A 299 0.02 7.99 -11.54
CA THR A 299 -1.14 7.49 -10.82
C THR A 299 -0.70 7.04 -9.42
N PRO A 300 -1.32 7.55 -8.35
CA PRO A 300 -1.02 7.10 -6.99
C PRO A 300 -1.22 5.59 -6.89
N SER A 301 -0.25 4.90 -6.28
CA SER A 301 -0.43 3.49 -5.91
C SER A 301 -1.52 3.41 -4.85
N ILE A 302 -2.38 2.40 -4.98
CA ILE A 302 -3.40 2.08 -3.98
C ILE A 302 -2.95 0.78 -3.32
N SER A 303 -3.02 0.74 -2.00
CA SER A 303 -2.79 -0.48 -1.23
C SER A 303 -4.08 -1.29 -1.10
N VAL A 304 -3.99 -2.62 -1.21
CA VAL A 304 -5.10 -3.53 -0.92
C VAL A 304 -5.43 -3.58 0.59
N LEU A 305 -4.50 -3.12 1.43
CA LEU A 305 -4.66 -3.05 2.89
C LEU A 305 -5.31 -1.76 3.37
N ASP A 306 -5.48 -0.78 2.48
CA ASP A 306 -6.07 0.52 2.82
C ASP A 306 -7.56 0.56 2.51
N CYS A 307 -8.26 1.38 3.28
CA CYS A 307 -9.65 1.72 3.05
C CYS A 307 -9.76 2.60 1.79
N PRO A 308 -10.60 2.25 0.80
CA PRO A 308 -10.78 3.03 -0.42
C PRO A 308 -11.15 4.50 -0.19
N LEU A 309 -11.81 4.80 0.93
CA LEU A 309 -12.11 6.17 1.35
C LEU A 309 -10.85 7.05 1.40
N ASP A 310 -9.77 6.50 1.96
CA ASP A 310 -8.52 7.24 2.21
C ASP A 310 -7.65 7.28 0.97
N SER A 311 -7.58 6.18 0.23
CA SER A 311 -6.73 6.07 -0.95
C SER A 311 -7.34 6.67 -2.22
N LEU A 312 -8.67 6.60 -2.40
CA LEU A 312 -9.36 7.11 -3.60
C LEU A 312 -10.04 8.47 -3.37
N GLY A 313 -10.41 8.79 -2.13
CA GLY A 313 -11.17 9.99 -1.80
C GLY A 313 -12.62 9.99 -2.29
N ILE A 314 -13.19 8.79 -2.46
CA ILE A 314 -14.55 8.54 -2.96
C ILE A 314 -15.34 7.89 -1.82
N CYS A 315 -16.62 8.24 -1.69
CA CYS A 315 -17.45 7.71 -0.59
C CYS A 315 -18.91 7.44 -0.94
N GLU A 316 -19.24 7.44 -2.23
CA GLU A 316 -20.54 7.04 -2.76
C GLU A 316 -20.37 6.01 -3.88
N PRO A 317 -21.30 5.04 -4.05
CA PRO A 317 -22.53 4.89 -3.27
C PRO A 317 -22.26 4.35 -1.86
N CYS A 318 -23.10 4.73 -0.89
CA CYS A 318 -23.00 4.24 0.49
C CYS A 318 -23.22 2.73 0.64
N THR A 319 -23.61 2.04 -0.44
CA THR A 319 -23.73 0.59 -0.48
C THR A 319 -22.39 -0.13 -0.61
N LEU A 320 -21.29 0.59 -0.89
CA LEU A 320 -19.94 0.03 -0.88
C LEU A 320 -19.28 0.23 0.49
N PRO A 321 -18.46 -0.73 0.96
CA PRO A 321 -17.85 -0.71 2.29
C PRO A 321 -16.56 0.12 2.32
N TRP A 322 -16.70 1.44 2.16
CA TRP A 322 -15.60 2.41 2.03
C TRP A 322 -14.61 2.43 3.20
N ASP A 323 -15.06 1.98 4.36
CA ASP A 323 -14.37 1.88 5.66
C ASP A 323 -13.67 0.54 5.88
N ALA A 324 -13.78 -0.41 4.95
CA ALA A 324 -13.08 -1.67 4.99
C ALA A 324 -11.90 -1.69 3.99
N PRO A 325 -10.77 -2.34 4.33
CA PRO A 325 -9.67 -2.59 3.40
C PRO A 325 -10.11 -3.30 2.12
N LEU A 326 -9.54 -2.94 0.96
CA LEU A 326 -9.89 -3.55 -0.34
C LEU A 326 -9.79 -5.09 -0.35
N VAL A 327 -8.81 -5.65 0.36
CA VAL A 327 -8.61 -7.10 0.46
C VAL A 327 -9.77 -7.82 1.15
N ALA A 328 -10.53 -7.12 2.01
CA ALA A 328 -11.73 -7.63 2.69
C ALA A 328 -13.00 -7.53 1.83
N TRP A 329 -12.94 -6.90 0.66
CA TRP A 329 -14.09 -6.75 -0.21
C TRP A 329 -14.35 -8.05 -1.00
N SER A 330 -15.61 -8.29 -1.31
CA SER A 330 -16.06 -9.37 -2.19
C SER A 330 -15.83 -9.00 -3.66
N ILE A 331 -15.81 -10.01 -4.54
CA ILE A 331 -15.65 -9.81 -5.99
C ILE A 331 -16.73 -8.88 -6.55
N ARG A 332 -17.96 -8.95 -6.02
CA ARG A 332 -19.06 -8.08 -6.44
C ARG A 332 -18.81 -6.62 -6.06
N GLU A 333 -18.30 -6.38 -4.86
CA GLU A 333 -17.95 -5.03 -4.39
C GLU A 333 -16.76 -4.47 -5.19
N HIS A 334 -15.77 -5.31 -5.52
CA HIS A 334 -14.65 -4.95 -6.42
C HIS A 334 -15.14 -4.50 -7.79
N HIS A 335 -16.05 -5.26 -8.41
CA HIS A 335 -16.65 -4.88 -9.70
C HIS A 335 -17.49 -3.60 -9.58
N GLY A 336 -18.24 -3.43 -8.48
CA GLY A 336 -19.00 -2.21 -8.23
C GLY A 336 -18.11 -0.97 -8.14
N LEU A 337 -16.95 -1.07 -7.48
CA LEU A 337 -15.96 0.01 -7.44
C LEU A 337 -15.37 0.29 -8.83
N ARG A 338 -14.97 -0.75 -9.57
CA ARG A 338 -14.48 -0.60 -10.95
C ARG A 338 -15.50 0.14 -11.81
N ASP A 339 -16.76 -0.28 -11.79
CA ASP A 339 -17.82 0.31 -12.62
C ASP A 339 -18.10 1.77 -12.22
N LEU A 340 -17.99 2.09 -10.93
CA LEU A 340 -18.03 3.47 -10.46
C LEU A 340 -16.88 4.30 -11.00
N LEU A 341 -15.63 3.82 -10.92
CA LEU A 341 -14.46 4.55 -11.45
C LEU A 341 -14.58 4.78 -12.95
N VAL A 342 -15.07 3.79 -13.70
CA VAL A 342 -15.36 3.92 -15.13
C VAL A 342 -16.47 4.95 -15.39
N GLY A 343 -17.56 4.89 -14.61
CA GLY A 343 -18.65 5.85 -14.72
C GLY A 343 -18.22 7.29 -14.43
N LEU A 344 -17.39 7.49 -13.40
CA LEU A 344 -16.79 8.78 -13.08
C LEU A 344 -15.89 9.29 -14.20
N ARG A 345 -15.09 8.40 -14.81
CA ARG A 345 -14.23 8.77 -15.96
C ARG A 345 -15.08 9.24 -17.13
N VAL A 346 -16.10 8.48 -17.51
CA VAL A 346 -16.99 8.84 -18.62
C VAL A 346 -17.66 10.20 -18.38
N ALA A 347 -18.11 10.47 -17.16
CA ALA A 347 -18.68 11.76 -16.78
C ALA A 347 -17.68 12.94 -16.90
N LEU A 348 -16.37 12.68 -16.71
CA LEU A 348 -15.31 13.68 -16.87
C LEU A 348 -14.90 13.86 -18.34
N GLU A 349 -14.83 12.77 -19.11
CA GLU A 349 -14.43 12.77 -20.53
C GLU A 349 -15.39 13.57 -21.42
N GLU A 350 -16.68 13.63 -21.07
CA GLU A 350 -17.68 14.47 -21.74
C GLU A 350 -17.36 15.98 -21.68
N GLN A 351 -16.40 16.40 -20.85
CA GLN A 351 -16.09 17.81 -20.56
C GLN A 351 -14.65 18.26 -20.94
N ALA A 352 -13.82 17.41 -21.54
CA ALA A 352 -12.37 17.68 -21.67
C ALA A 352 -11.88 18.00 -23.10
N SER A 353 -10.86 18.87 -23.23
CA SER A 353 -10.03 19.12 -24.43
C SER A 353 -8.58 19.46 -23.99
N GLY A 354 -7.57 18.66 -24.39
CA GLY A 354 -6.16 18.74 -23.92
C GLY A 354 -5.23 19.66 -24.74
N PRO A 355 -3.87 19.49 -24.79
CA PRO A 355 -2.90 18.78 -23.92
C PRO A 355 -1.62 19.62 -23.53
N GLY A 356 -0.69 19.07 -22.70
CA GLY A 356 0.73 19.53 -22.56
C GLY A 356 1.37 19.48 -21.13
N GLU A 357 2.64 19.06 -20.99
CA GLU A 357 3.31 18.41 -19.82
C GLU A 357 4.17 19.29 -18.87
N ILE A 358 4.43 18.79 -17.62
CA ILE A 358 5.71 18.72 -16.83
C ILE A 358 5.43 18.49 -15.31
N GLU A 359 6.08 17.53 -14.60
CA GLU A 359 5.82 17.04 -13.21
C GLU A 359 6.47 17.79 -12.01
N VAL A 360 5.80 17.82 -10.82
CA VAL A 360 6.37 17.91 -9.45
C VAL A 360 5.39 17.29 -8.41
N ALA A 361 5.90 16.54 -7.41
CA ALA A 361 5.14 15.92 -6.31
C ALA A 361 5.66 16.35 -4.93
N VAL A 362 4.75 16.45 -3.94
CA VAL A 362 5.08 16.62 -2.52
C VAL A 362 4.36 15.54 -1.73
N SER A 363 5.11 14.73 -0.97
CA SER A 363 4.57 13.68 -0.09
C SER A 363 4.20 14.23 1.29
N GLY A 364 3.12 13.71 1.87
CA GLY A 364 2.55 14.16 3.15
C GLY A 364 3.28 13.66 4.41
N ASP A 365 4.37 12.89 4.26
CA ASP A 365 5.10 12.23 5.35
C ASP A 365 6.36 12.96 5.79
N ALA A 366 6.59 14.17 5.28
CA ALA A 366 7.78 14.93 5.65
C ALA A 366 7.67 15.44 7.10
N ALA A 367 8.55 14.93 7.96
CA ALA A 367 8.70 15.28 9.38
C ALA A 367 9.34 16.68 9.60
N GLU A 368 8.96 17.69 8.80
CA GLU A 368 9.47 19.05 8.95
C GLU A 368 8.75 19.78 10.10
N ALA A 369 9.49 20.50 10.93
CA ALA A 369 8.93 21.30 12.01
C ALA A 369 8.10 22.49 11.49
N PRO A 370 7.10 22.98 12.25
CA PRO A 370 6.39 24.23 11.93
C PRO A 370 7.36 25.42 11.80
N LEU A 371 7.02 26.38 10.93
CA LEU A 371 7.82 27.60 10.73
C LEU A 371 8.13 28.32 12.05
N GLY A 372 9.40 28.62 12.28
CA GLY A 372 9.82 29.60 13.28
C GLY A 372 9.42 31.02 12.87
N ILE A 373 8.90 31.81 13.79
CA ILE A 373 8.51 33.21 13.55
C ILE A 373 9.75 34.10 13.77
N SER A 374 10.15 34.88 12.75
CA SER A 374 11.19 35.91 12.91
C SER A 374 10.73 36.99 13.90
N GLU A 375 11.63 37.53 14.73
CA GLU A 375 11.32 38.51 15.79
C GLU A 375 10.63 39.79 15.27
N ALA A 376 10.80 40.11 13.99
CA ALA A 376 9.98 41.08 13.25
C ALA A 376 9.83 40.63 11.79
N PRO A 377 8.61 40.59 11.22
CA PRO A 377 8.42 40.35 9.79
C PRO A 377 9.04 41.50 8.98
N GLN A 378 9.81 41.15 7.94
CA GLN A 378 10.47 42.13 7.08
C GLN A 378 9.51 42.61 5.99
N GLU A 379 9.55 43.91 5.66
CA GLU A 379 8.87 44.42 4.47
C GLU A 379 9.55 43.85 3.22
N LEU A 380 8.73 43.24 2.35
CA LEU A 380 9.17 42.58 1.14
C LEU A 380 8.77 43.44 -0.07
N HIS A 381 9.75 43.75 -0.92
CA HIS A 381 9.54 44.45 -2.17
C HIS A 381 9.56 43.49 -3.35
N LEU A 382 8.57 43.64 -4.23
CA LEU A 382 8.38 42.81 -5.41
C LEU A 382 8.65 43.62 -6.68
N GLN A 383 9.45 43.07 -7.58
CA GLN A 383 9.77 43.69 -8.86
C GLN A 383 9.57 42.70 -10.01
N VAL A 384 8.90 43.11 -11.09
CA VAL A 384 8.85 42.34 -12.35
C VAL A 384 10.20 42.45 -13.03
N VAL A 385 10.82 41.32 -13.35
CA VAL A 385 12.18 41.27 -13.90
C VAL A 385 12.26 40.54 -15.24
N GLN A 386 13.17 41.01 -16.10
CA GLN A 386 13.50 40.36 -17.36
C GLN A 386 14.32 39.09 -17.14
N ARG A 387 14.64 38.36 -18.23
CA ARG A 387 15.54 37.19 -18.19
C ARG A 387 16.94 37.60 -17.70
N GLY A 388 17.54 36.80 -16.82
CA GLY A 388 18.90 37.04 -16.32
C GLY A 388 19.20 36.54 -14.90
N PHE A 389 18.15 36.24 -14.12
CA PHE A 389 18.30 35.61 -12.80
C PHE A 389 18.10 34.11 -12.90
N ALA A 390 18.95 33.33 -12.21
CA ALA A 390 18.87 31.88 -12.13
C ALA A 390 18.35 31.47 -10.74
N LEU A 391 17.62 30.34 -10.70
CA LEU A 391 17.29 29.67 -9.45
C LEU A 391 18.54 28.96 -8.90
N PRO A 392 18.64 28.75 -7.58
CA PRO A 392 19.65 27.88 -6.97
C PRO A 392 19.63 26.47 -7.59
N GLU A 393 20.79 25.80 -7.64
CA GLU A 393 20.89 24.43 -8.19
C GLU A 393 20.06 23.40 -7.39
N ASP A 394 19.84 23.65 -6.10
CA ASP A 394 19.10 22.83 -5.15
C ASP A 394 17.66 23.31 -4.87
N TYR A 395 17.12 24.20 -5.73
CA TYR A 395 15.84 24.89 -5.52
C TYR A 395 14.66 23.95 -5.20
N GLU A 396 14.56 22.79 -5.85
CA GLU A 396 13.47 21.83 -5.59
C GLU A 396 13.49 21.28 -4.16
N ALA A 397 14.68 20.97 -3.63
CA ALA A 397 14.84 20.48 -2.27
C ALA A 397 14.49 21.58 -1.25
N LEU A 398 14.96 22.82 -1.49
CA LEU A 398 14.65 23.98 -0.66
C LEU A 398 13.15 24.31 -0.67
N LEU A 399 12.52 24.27 -1.85
CA LEU A 399 11.09 24.49 -2.01
C LEU A 399 10.28 23.43 -1.25
N ASN A 400 10.64 22.15 -1.35
CA ASN A 400 9.97 21.08 -0.62
C ASN A 400 10.02 21.29 0.89
N ARG A 401 11.19 21.63 1.45
CA ARG A 401 11.34 21.94 2.87
C ARG A 401 10.48 23.15 3.29
N ALA A 402 10.55 24.25 2.53
CA ALA A 402 9.75 25.44 2.80
C ALA A 402 8.24 25.17 2.74
N MET A 403 7.78 24.40 1.76
CA MET A 403 6.37 24.01 1.60
C MET A 403 5.88 23.16 2.77
N ASN A 404 6.69 22.19 3.22
CA ASN A 404 6.36 21.33 4.34
C ASN A 404 6.30 22.13 5.65
N ALA A 405 7.25 23.03 5.90
CA ALA A 405 7.23 23.90 7.07
C ALA A 405 6.02 24.87 7.05
N CYS A 406 5.70 25.47 5.91
CA CYS A 406 4.49 26.30 5.73
C CYS A 406 3.22 25.51 6.05
N HIS A 407 3.08 24.31 5.50
CA HIS A 407 1.93 23.44 5.79
C HIS A 407 1.88 23.01 7.26
N ALA A 408 3.02 22.67 7.87
CA ALA A 408 3.10 22.33 9.29
C ALA A 408 2.66 23.50 10.19
N ALA A 409 3.02 24.74 9.84
CA ALA A 409 2.55 25.94 10.54
C ALA A 409 1.02 26.12 10.43
N MET A 410 0.46 25.99 9.23
CA MET A 410 -1.00 26.02 9.03
C MET A 410 -1.71 24.89 9.80
N ALA A 411 -1.15 23.68 9.78
CA ALA A 411 -1.71 22.52 10.48
C ALA A 411 -1.65 22.68 12.01
N ALA A 412 -0.59 23.30 12.55
CA ALA A 412 -0.51 23.64 13.96
C ALA A 412 -1.63 24.61 14.37
N ARG A 413 -1.87 25.67 13.58
CA ARG A 413 -2.99 26.60 13.81
C ARG A 413 -4.35 25.93 13.70
N PHE A 414 -4.52 25.05 12.73
CA PHE A 414 -5.76 24.27 12.58
C PHE A 414 -6.02 23.35 13.79
N LYS A 415 -4.97 22.76 14.38
CA LYS A 415 -5.09 21.92 15.58
C LYS A 415 -5.53 22.70 16.82
N GLU A 416 -5.15 23.98 16.93
CA GLU A 416 -5.54 24.88 18.03
C GLU A 416 -7.03 25.29 17.98
N LEU A 417 -7.71 25.10 16.84
CA LEU A 417 -9.12 25.45 16.68
C LEU A 417 -10.06 24.47 17.40
N ASP A 418 -11.20 24.98 17.85
CA ASP A 418 -12.33 24.17 18.30
C ASP A 418 -13.03 23.47 17.12
N ALA A 419 -13.92 22.51 17.40
CA ALA A 419 -14.60 21.73 16.36
C ALA A 419 -15.41 22.61 15.38
N ALA A 420 -16.01 23.69 15.86
CA ALA A 420 -16.73 24.65 15.03
C ALA A 420 -15.78 25.43 14.11
N GLY A 421 -14.64 25.90 14.65
CA GLY A 421 -13.58 26.55 13.90
C GLY A 421 -12.97 25.64 12.83
N LYS A 422 -12.67 24.38 13.17
CA LYS A 422 -12.20 23.37 12.20
C LYS A 422 -13.19 23.19 11.05
N THR A 423 -14.47 22.99 11.37
CA THR A 423 -15.54 22.84 10.36
C THR A 423 -15.66 24.07 9.46
N ARG A 424 -15.58 25.27 10.05
CA ARG A 424 -15.61 26.53 9.30
C ARG A 424 -14.41 26.63 8.34
N ALA A 425 -13.20 26.34 8.81
CA ALA A 425 -11.99 26.38 7.99
C ALA A 425 -12.10 25.46 6.77
N LEU A 426 -12.52 24.21 6.99
CA LEU A 426 -12.67 23.22 5.92
C LEU A 426 -13.74 23.64 4.89
N ARG A 427 -14.90 24.14 5.34
CA ARG A 427 -15.95 24.64 4.42
C ARG A 427 -15.49 25.83 3.59
N VAL A 428 -14.75 26.76 4.20
CA VAL A 428 -14.21 27.93 3.51
C VAL A 428 -13.21 27.51 2.44
N LEU A 429 -12.28 26.59 2.77
CA LEU A 429 -11.35 26.02 1.80
C LEU A 429 -12.07 25.27 0.67
N ARG A 430 -13.04 24.41 0.98
CA ARG A 430 -13.82 23.67 -0.02
C ARG A 430 -14.60 24.60 -0.96
N SER A 431 -15.21 25.65 -0.42
CA SER A 431 -15.99 26.62 -1.19
C SER A 431 -15.11 27.46 -2.13
N ALA A 432 -13.83 27.69 -1.78
CA ALA A 432 -12.90 28.43 -2.63
C ALA A 432 -12.63 27.71 -3.96
N TYR A 433 -12.64 26.37 -4.00
CA TYR A 433 -12.50 25.62 -5.25
C TYR A 433 -13.68 25.85 -6.20
N ASP A 434 -14.91 25.83 -5.69
CA ASP A 434 -16.09 26.10 -6.52
C ASP A 434 -16.15 27.56 -6.95
N GLY A 435 -15.74 28.50 -6.08
CA GLY A 435 -15.74 29.93 -6.36
C GLY A 435 -14.69 30.35 -7.38
N TYR A 436 -13.42 29.99 -7.17
CA TYR A 436 -12.32 30.39 -8.06
C TYR A 436 -12.17 29.48 -9.28
N PHE A 437 -12.60 28.22 -9.20
CA PHE A 437 -12.41 27.21 -10.26
C PHE A 437 -13.72 26.53 -10.68
N GLY A 438 -14.80 27.30 -10.78
CA GLY A 438 -16.12 26.79 -11.19
C GLY A 438 -16.13 26.04 -12.52
N GLN A 439 -15.22 26.35 -13.45
CA GLN A 439 -15.05 25.59 -14.70
C GLN A 439 -14.54 24.14 -14.50
N LEU A 440 -14.03 23.81 -13.32
CA LEU A 440 -13.54 22.49 -12.91
C LEU A 440 -14.43 21.88 -11.80
N LYS A 441 -15.67 22.35 -11.63
CA LYS A 441 -16.56 21.93 -10.54
C LYS A 441 -16.77 20.41 -10.48
N ALA A 442 -16.87 19.74 -11.63
CA ALA A 442 -17.02 18.28 -11.70
C ALA A 442 -15.78 17.55 -11.14
N LEU A 443 -14.58 18.01 -11.50
CA LEU A 443 -13.32 17.49 -10.99
C LEU A 443 -13.22 17.65 -9.46
N TRP A 444 -13.53 18.83 -8.91
CA TRP A 444 -13.49 19.06 -7.45
C TRP A 444 -14.60 18.33 -6.70
N GLY A 445 -15.79 18.23 -7.30
CA GLY A 445 -16.89 17.41 -6.79
C GLY A 445 -16.46 15.95 -6.61
N ARG A 446 -15.70 15.41 -7.57
CA ARG A 446 -15.08 14.09 -7.47
C ARG A 446 -13.95 14.05 -6.44
N ARG A 447 -12.96 14.95 -6.52
CA ARG A 447 -11.73 14.89 -5.69
C ARG A 447 -11.99 15.09 -4.21
N PHE A 448 -12.97 15.93 -3.90
CA PHE A 448 -13.38 16.22 -2.54
C PHE A 448 -14.72 15.58 -2.21
N GLN A 449 -15.13 14.47 -2.83
CA GLN A 449 -16.42 13.84 -2.52
C GLN A 449 -16.48 13.42 -1.04
N ALA A 450 -15.39 12.80 -0.57
CA ALA A 450 -15.28 12.24 0.77
C ALA A 450 -14.87 13.23 1.87
N TRP A 451 -14.75 14.54 1.58
CA TRP A 451 -14.07 15.48 2.48
C TRP A 451 -14.70 15.61 3.87
N GLU A 452 -16.01 15.38 4.01
CA GLU A 452 -16.71 15.39 5.30
C GLU A 452 -16.55 14.09 6.09
N LYS A 453 -16.12 12.99 5.44
CA LYS A 453 -15.90 11.68 6.06
C LYS A 453 -14.45 11.44 6.49
N TRP A 454 -13.50 12.22 5.95
CA TRP A 454 -12.11 12.17 6.38
C TRP A 454 -11.93 12.73 7.80
N SER A 455 -10.80 12.39 8.43
CA SER A 455 -10.38 13.12 9.63
C SER A 455 -10.21 14.62 9.31
N PRO A 456 -10.54 15.54 10.25
CA PRO A 456 -10.38 16.98 10.01
C PRO A 456 -8.97 17.37 9.54
N GLU A 457 -7.95 16.72 10.07
CA GLU A 457 -6.54 16.93 9.75
C GLU A 457 -6.21 16.48 8.30
N GLN A 458 -6.73 15.33 7.86
CA GLN A 458 -6.59 14.87 6.48
C GLN A 458 -7.32 15.79 5.50
N ALA A 459 -8.56 16.18 5.81
CA ALA A 459 -9.32 17.11 5.00
C ALA A 459 -8.61 18.47 4.86
N PHE A 460 -8.04 18.97 5.95
CA PHE A 460 -7.29 20.22 5.95
C PHE A 460 -6.06 20.12 5.03
N ARG A 461 -5.28 19.05 5.16
CA ARG A 461 -4.10 18.80 4.32
C ARG A 461 -4.46 18.75 2.84
N VAL A 462 -5.48 17.97 2.48
CA VAL A 462 -5.88 17.81 1.07
C VAL A 462 -6.42 19.13 0.52
N LEU A 463 -7.34 19.80 1.22
CA LEU A 463 -7.95 21.04 0.74
C LEU A 463 -6.97 22.22 0.66
N SER A 464 -6.01 22.33 1.58
CA SER A 464 -5.01 23.41 1.57
C SER A 464 -3.91 23.23 0.51
N THR A 465 -3.71 22.00 0.02
CA THR A 465 -2.57 21.68 -0.85
C THR A 465 -2.94 21.27 -2.28
N GLU A 466 -4.20 20.91 -2.55
CA GLU A 466 -4.63 20.52 -3.91
C GLU A 466 -4.54 21.67 -4.93
N ILE A 467 -4.51 22.92 -4.49
CA ILE A 467 -4.35 24.10 -5.35
C ILE A 467 -3.07 24.06 -6.19
N ARG A 468 -2.04 23.33 -5.73
CA ARG A 468 -0.77 23.10 -6.46
C ARG A 468 -0.98 22.50 -7.84
N HIS A 469 -2.06 21.75 -8.00
CA HIS A 469 -2.41 21.12 -9.26
C HIS A 469 -2.95 22.08 -10.31
N ILE A 470 -3.34 23.29 -9.92
CA ILE A 470 -3.89 24.29 -10.84
C ILE A 470 -2.93 25.47 -10.95
N ALA A 471 -2.36 25.85 -9.82
CA ALA A 471 -1.54 27.04 -9.67
C ALA A 471 -0.05 26.70 -9.55
N GLY A 472 0.38 25.45 -9.68
CA GLY A 472 1.80 25.08 -9.65
C GLY A 472 2.33 24.70 -8.26
N PRO A 473 3.50 24.05 -8.21
CA PRO A 473 3.95 23.27 -7.04
C PRO A 473 4.24 24.09 -5.78
N ALA A 474 4.54 25.37 -5.94
CA ALA A 474 4.86 26.29 -4.84
C ALA A 474 3.62 26.93 -4.18
N MET A 475 2.39 26.55 -4.57
CA MET A 475 1.17 27.22 -4.11
C MET A 475 0.47 26.50 -2.96
N LEU A 476 -0.10 27.25 -2.02
CA LEU A 476 -0.96 26.75 -0.94
C LEU A 476 -2.22 27.60 -0.80
N PHE A 477 -3.26 27.01 -0.21
CA PHE A 477 -4.44 27.73 0.26
C PHE A 477 -4.42 27.87 1.77
N ASP A 478 -4.22 29.11 2.23
CA ASP A 478 -4.16 29.46 3.64
C ASP A 478 -5.48 30.12 4.07
N PRO A 479 -6.27 29.51 4.96
CA PRO A 479 -7.50 30.12 5.46
C PRO A 479 -7.22 31.16 6.56
N PHE A 480 -5.99 31.26 7.05
CA PHE A 480 -5.59 32.18 8.12
C PHE A 480 -5.06 33.50 7.56
N ALA A 481 -4.94 34.49 8.44
CA ALA A 481 -4.40 35.81 8.08
C ALA A 481 -2.88 35.78 7.84
N GLY A 482 -2.17 34.85 8.48
CA GLY A 482 -0.70 34.69 8.42
C GLY A 482 -0.23 33.59 9.39
N PRO A 483 1.04 33.17 9.33
CA PRO A 483 1.58 32.08 10.17
C PRO A 483 1.59 32.41 11.67
N GLU A 484 1.64 33.69 12.03
CA GLU A 484 1.64 34.22 13.39
C GLU A 484 0.24 34.37 14.00
N SER A 485 -0.82 34.27 13.19
CA SER A 485 -2.19 34.57 13.60
C SER A 485 -3.14 33.40 13.34
N ALA A 486 -3.87 32.99 14.38
CA ALA A 486 -4.97 32.02 14.23
C ALA A 486 -6.26 32.66 13.67
N ALA A 487 -6.26 33.97 13.38
CA ALA A 487 -7.43 34.64 12.84
C ALA A 487 -7.70 34.22 11.39
N PHE A 488 -8.97 33.95 11.07
CA PHE A 488 -9.37 33.65 9.69
C PHE A 488 -9.23 34.87 8.79
N ALA A 489 -8.68 34.65 7.60
CA ALA A 489 -8.79 35.59 6.51
C ALA A 489 -10.26 35.67 6.03
N PRO A 490 -10.68 36.80 5.43
CA PRO A 490 -12.03 36.95 4.88
C PRO A 490 -12.31 35.96 3.73
N ALA A 491 -11.27 35.54 3.01
CA ALA A 491 -11.28 34.45 2.03
C ALA A 491 -9.92 33.73 2.07
N PRO A 492 -9.84 32.45 1.65
CA PRO A 492 -8.56 31.75 1.55
C PRO A 492 -7.57 32.50 0.67
N GLN A 493 -6.36 32.64 1.18
CA GLN A 493 -5.26 33.31 0.50
C GLN A 493 -4.49 32.30 -0.34
N PHE A 494 -4.15 32.69 -1.57
CA PHE A 494 -3.22 31.97 -2.42
C PHE A 494 -1.81 32.31 -1.97
N ILE A 495 -1.10 31.37 -1.37
CA ILE A 495 0.27 31.57 -0.88
C ILE A 495 1.24 30.93 -1.86
N LEU A 496 2.05 31.74 -2.54
CA LEU A 496 3.22 31.28 -3.28
C LEU A 496 4.41 31.20 -2.32
N VAL A 497 4.91 30.01 -2.03
CA VAL A 497 6.06 29.81 -1.14
C VAL A 497 7.35 30.04 -1.90
N ALA A 498 8.21 30.89 -1.35
CA ALA A 498 9.49 31.30 -1.93
C ALA A 498 10.63 30.94 -0.97
N PRO A 499 11.39 29.86 -1.22
CA PRO A 499 12.55 29.54 -0.39
C PRO A 499 13.66 30.56 -0.59
N ARG A 500 14.20 31.10 0.50
CA ARG A 500 15.39 31.96 0.53
C ARG A 500 16.56 31.18 1.14
N PRO A 501 17.50 30.70 0.32
CA PRO A 501 18.77 30.17 0.82
C PRO A 501 19.65 31.30 1.39
N GLU A 502 20.52 30.96 2.34
CA GLU A 502 21.37 31.93 3.07
C GLU A 502 22.26 32.79 2.16
N GLN A 503 22.63 32.28 0.99
CA GLN A 503 23.51 32.95 0.03
C GLN A 503 22.79 33.96 -0.88
N PHE A 504 21.46 34.03 -0.84
CA PHE A 504 20.65 34.81 -1.77
C PHE A 504 19.85 35.90 -1.06
N GLU A 505 20.26 37.16 -1.23
CA GLU A 505 19.50 38.32 -0.74
C GLU A 505 18.23 38.59 -1.54
N ARG A 506 18.21 38.16 -2.81
CA ARG A 506 17.07 38.31 -3.72
C ARG A 506 16.57 36.94 -4.16
N VAL A 507 15.25 36.74 -4.08
CA VAL A 507 14.60 35.48 -4.42
C VAL A 507 13.85 35.64 -5.72
N LEU A 508 14.21 34.86 -6.74
CA LEU A 508 13.43 34.77 -7.96
C LEU A 508 12.24 33.83 -7.73
N VAL A 509 11.05 34.30 -8.05
CA VAL A 509 9.83 33.48 -8.03
C VAL A 509 9.12 33.53 -9.36
N HIS A 510 8.54 32.39 -9.72
CA HIS A 510 7.71 32.23 -10.90
C HIS A 510 6.25 32.30 -10.48
N MET A 511 5.62 33.47 -10.64
CA MET A 511 4.21 33.65 -10.31
C MET A 511 3.33 33.05 -11.41
N PRO A 512 2.53 32.01 -11.13
CA PRO A 512 1.67 31.37 -12.12
C PRO A 512 0.61 32.35 -12.63
N LEU A 513 0.50 32.49 -13.96
CA LEU A 513 -0.52 33.34 -14.59
C LEU A 513 -1.94 32.88 -14.25
N ALA A 514 -2.15 31.58 -14.07
CA ALA A 514 -3.43 31.00 -13.67
C ALA A 514 -3.90 31.52 -12.30
N ALA A 515 -2.97 31.67 -11.34
CA ALA A 515 -3.26 32.25 -10.04
C ALA A 515 -3.44 33.76 -10.13
N LEU A 516 -2.55 34.45 -10.85
CA LEU A 516 -2.62 35.91 -11.02
C LEU A 516 -3.95 36.36 -11.62
N LYS A 517 -4.50 35.62 -12.60
CA LYS A 517 -5.85 35.85 -13.15
C LYS A 517 -6.97 35.80 -12.11
N LYS A 518 -6.79 35.08 -11.00
CA LYS A 518 -7.76 35.04 -9.90
C LYS A 518 -7.76 36.30 -9.05
N SER A 519 -6.69 37.10 -9.06
CA SER A 519 -6.70 38.41 -8.37
C SER A 519 -7.76 39.35 -8.97
N ILE A 520 -8.07 39.23 -10.27
CA ILE A 520 -9.16 39.98 -10.94
C ILE A 520 -10.52 39.68 -10.27
N HIS A 521 -10.69 38.47 -9.76
CA HIS A 521 -11.91 37.99 -9.12
C HIS A 521 -11.86 38.17 -7.59
N GLY A 522 -10.95 39.02 -7.09
CA GLY A 522 -10.82 39.34 -5.67
C GLY A 522 -10.06 38.30 -4.84
N ALA A 523 -9.32 37.37 -5.47
CA ALA A 523 -8.42 36.48 -4.73
C ALA A 523 -7.25 37.25 -4.12
N ALA A 524 -7.00 37.05 -2.83
CA ALA A 524 -5.78 37.55 -2.18
C ALA A 524 -4.62 36.61 -2.50
N ILE A 525 -3.60 37.11 -3.22
CA ILE A 525 -2.39 36.36 -3.55
C ILE A 525 -1.24 36.96 -2.75
N GLN A 526 -0.51 36.11 -2.04
CA GLN A 526 0.67 36.48 -1.26
C GLN A 526 1.86 35.66 -1.74
N VAL A 527 3.05 36.23 -1.64
CA VAL A 527 4.30 35.47 -1.72
C VAL A 527 4.90 35.40 -0.32
N ARG A 528 5.05 34.19 0.20
CA ARG A 528 5.60 33.91 1.53
C ARG A 528 7.07 33.53 1.40
N VAL A 529 7.95 34.37 1.94
CA VAL A 529 9.39 34.12 1.92
C VAL A 529 9.78 33.31 3.15
N VAL A 530 10.45 32.19 2.91
CA VAL A 530 10.87 31.25 3.95
C VAL A 530 12.38 31.09 3.90
N ASP A 531 13.06 31.42 5.00
CA ASP A 531 14.47 31.10 5.18
C ASP A 531 14.64 29.60 5.36
N VAL A 532 15.41 28.98 4.46
CA VAL A 532 15.75 27.57 4.49
C VAL A 532 17.25 27.44 4.70
N ARG A 533 17.66 26.78 5.78
CA ARG A 533 19.06 26.55 6.15
C ARG A 533 19.29 25.07 6.40
N ASP A 534 20.46 24.57 6.03
CA ASP A 534 20.79 23.16 6.22
C ASP A 534 20.86 22.80 7.71
N GLY A 535 20.14 21.74 8.09
CA GLY A 535 20.11 21.23 9.47
C GLY A 535 19.45 22.15 10.50
N GLN A 536 18.73 23.19 10.08
CA GLN A 536 17.97 24.09 10.97
C GLN A 536 16.50 24.18 10.55
N ASP A 537 15.64 24.55 11.51
CA ASP A 537 14.22 24.81 11.26
C ASP A 537 14.03 25.98 10.30
N CYS A 538 13.06 25.83 9.39
CA CYS A 538 12.69 26.88 8.44
C CYS A 538 12.07 28.07 9.19
N ARG A 539 12.37 29.31 8.74
CA ARG A 539 11.85 30.53 9.38
C ARG A 539 11.05 31.38 8.42
N TRP A 540 9.93 31.92 8.89
CA TRP A 540 9.15 32.88 8.14
C TRP A 540 9.80 34.27 8.16
N VAL A 541 10.00 34.84 6.98
CA VAL A 541 10.62 36.17 6.79
C VAL A 541 9.56 37.26 6.65
N GLY A 542 8.51 36.99 5.87
CA GLY A 542 7.41 37.92 5.59
C GLY A 542 6.53 37.44 4.44
N ASP A 543 5.38 38.10 4.28
CA ASP A 543 4.43 37.89 3.18
C ASP A 543 4.32 39.18 2.34
N ALA A 544 4.26 39.04 1.02
CA ALA A 544 4.16 40.16 0.08
C ALA A 544 2.91 40.04 -0.82
N PRO A 545 1.98 41.00 -0.85
CA PRO A 545 0.79 40.91 -1.67
C PRO A 545 1.13 41.08 -3.15
N VAL A 546 0.57 40.19 -3.98
CA VAL A 546 0.68 40.24 -5.44
C VAL A 546 -0.69 40.46 -6.04
N SER A 547 -0.76 41.37 -7.01
CA SER A 547 -1.96 41.58 -7.83
C SER A 547 -1.57 41.73 -9.29
N LEU A 548 -2.52 41.50 -10.19
CA LEU A 548 -2.32 41.79 -11.61
C LEU A 548 -1.92 43.26 -11.84
N SER A 549 -2.48 44.20 -11.07
CA SER A 549 -2.15 45.62 -11.16
C SER A 549 -0.69 45.92 -10.85
N LEU A 550 -0.04 45.17 -9.95
CA LEU A 550 1.40 45.28 -9.69
C LEU A 550 2.21 44.94 -10.96
N VAL A 551 1.79 43.92 -11.70
CA VAL A 551 2.45 43.51 -12.95
C VAL A 551 2.19 44.53 -14.06
N GLU A 552 0.97 45.03 -14.18
CA GLU A 552 0.57 46.03 -15.19
C GLU A 552 1.27 47.39 -15.03
N GLN A 553 1.71 47.75 -13.82
CA GLN A 553 2.47 48.97 -13.57
C GLN A 553 3.89 48.93 -14.16
N SER A 554 4.39 47.74 -14.53
CA SER A 554 5.71 47.58 -15.14
C SER A 554 5.67 47.88 -16.66
N PRO A 555 6.77 48.36 -17.26
CA PRO A 555 6.81 48.64 -18.69
C PRO A 555 6.43 47.41 -19.53
N THR A 556 5.63 47.59 -20.59
CA THR A 556 5.11 46.47 -21.41
C THR A 556 6.22 45.56 -21.96
N GLY A 557 7.36 46.12 -22.36
CA GLY A 557 8.52 45.33 -22.80
C GLY A 557 9.06 44.43 -21.69
N THR A 558 9.21 44.96 -20.47
CA THR A 558 9.61 44.21 -19.28
C THR A 558 8.62 43.10 -18.94
N VAL A 559 7.32 43.38 -19.01
CA VAL A 559 6.27 42.39 -18.75
C VAL A 559 6.34 41.24 -19.76
N LEU A 560 6.41 41.53 -21.06
CA LEU A 560 6.49 40.50 -22.10
C LEU A 560 7.74 39.62 -21.97
N GLU A 561 8.88 40.20 -21.59
CA GLU A 561 10.14 39.47 -21.39
C GLU A 561 10.21 38.71 -20.05
N SER A 562 9.41 39.12 -19.07
CA SER A 562 9.26 38.44 -17.78
C SER A 562 8.36 37.19 -17.86
N ILE A 563 7.55 37.07 -18.92
CA ILE A 563 6.70 35.91 -19.13
C ILE A 563 7.57 34.73 -19.58
N ASP A 564 7.48 33.65 -18.81
CA ASP A 564 8.13 32.38 -19.10
C ASP A 564 7.12 31.25 -18.96
N ARG A 565 6.80 30.63 -20.10
CA ARG A 565 5.70 29.67 -20.26
C ARG A 565 4.41 30.26 -19.67
N ASP A 566 3.88 29.67 -18.60
CA ASP A 566 2.64 30.07 -17.94
C ASP A 566 2.87 30.85 -16.62
N SER A 567 4.03 31.50 -16.48
CA SER A 567 4.42 32.25 -15.28
C SER A 567 5.01 33.62 -15.59
N VAL A 568 4.96 34.53 -14.61
CA VAL A 568 5.64 35.83 -14.60
C VAL A 568 6.78 35.78 -13.61
N ARG A 569 7.97 36.19 -14.05
CA ARG A 569 9.16 36.29 -13.19
C ARG A 569 9.08 37.50 -12.29
N LEU A 570 9.09 37.28 -10.98
CA LEU A 570 9.17 38.31 -9.96
C LEU A 570 10.44 38.13 -9.15
N LEU A 571 11.09 39.23 -8.80
CA LEU A 571 12.22 39.26 -7.88
C LEU A 571 11.76 39.86 -6.56
N ILE A 572 12.05 39.16 -5.46
CA ILE A 572 11.73 39.59 -4.11
C ILE A 572 13.00 40.04 -3.43
N GLN A 573 12.95 41.21 -2.80
CA GLN A 573 14.02 41.73 -1.96
C GLN A 573 13.45 42.06 -0.57
N ALA A 574 14.14 41.61 0.48
CA ALA A 574 13.78 41.96 1.85
C ALA A 574 14.53 43.23 2.27
N GLY A 575 13.82 44.24 2.79
CA GLY A 575 14.41 45.51 3.20
C GLY A 575 14.52 46.59 2.09
N ASN A 576 15.01 47.77 2.46
CA ASN A 576 14.86 49.04 1.72
C ASN A 576 15.40 48.98 0.26
N PRO A 577 14.60 49.29 -0.78
CA PRO A 577 14.91 49.05 -2.20
C PRO A 577 15.94 50.03 -2.83
N HIS A 578 16.61 50.85 -2.02
CA HIS A 578 17.49 51.94 -2.45
C HIS A 578 18.98 51.76 -2.11
N PHE A 579 19.41 50.53 -1.84
CA PHE A 579 20.83 50.16 -1.74
C PHE A 579 21.23 49.17 -2.83
#